data_AF-A0A7S4DED7-F1
#
_entry.id   AF-A0A7S4DED7-F1
#
_cell.length_a   1.000
_cell.length_b   1.000
_cell.length_c   1.000
_cell.angle_alpha   90.00
_cell.angle_beta   90.00
_cell.angle_gamma   90.00
#
_symmetry.space_group_name_H-M   'P 1'
#
loop_
_entity.id
_entity.type
_entity.pdbx_description
1 polymer ?
#
loop_
_entity_poly.entity_id
_entity_poly.type
_entity_poly.pdbx_seq_one_letter_code
_entity_poly.pdbx_strand_id
1 'polypeptide(L)'
;YFVLMVLTDGGVNDLPDTLEAIVRASKLPLSIVVVGVGPGDFASLRRLDADQGGPLAAPSGEAAVRDIVQFTPLREFKGSHEQRRSGRRAQLALARHLLAEVPNQFLGYMAMRGLAPPPRRRGGGEGDIAAGAEGPPGGGSSHQQQAAAPPP
;
A
#
# COMPACT_ATOMS: atom_id res chain seq x y z
N TYR A 1 -6.93 1.90 2.72
CA TYR A 1 -5.54 2.06 3.17
C TYR A 1 -5.31 3.53 3.42
N PHE A 2 -4.73 3.89 4.55
CA PHE A 2 -4.52 5.27 4.97
C PHE A 2 -3.04 5.55 5.18
N VAL A 3 -2.64 6.80 4.97
CA VAL A 3 -1.31 7.31 5.34
C VAL A 3 -1.54 8.44 6.35
N LEU A 4 -1.11 8.23 7.58
CA LEU A 4 -1.10 9.26 8.63
C LEU A 4 0.22 10.01 8.56
N MET A 5 0.17 11.32 8.34
CA MET A 5 1.36 12.17 8.42
C MET A 5 1.40 12.92 9.75
N VAL A 6 2.50 12.79 10.49
CA VAL A 6 2.74 13.49 11.75
C VAL A 6 3.88 14.48 11.55
N LEU A 7 3.64 15.75 11.91
CA LEU A 7 4.66 16.79 11.92
C LEU A 7 4.98 17.12 13.38
N THR A 8 6.24 17.05 13.77
CA THR A 8 6.69 17.31 15.15
C THR A 8 8.02 18.04 15.16
N ASP A 9 8.24 18.90 16.15
CA ASP A 9 9.52 19.58 16.38
C ASP A 9 10.37 18.97 17.49
N GLY A 10 9.87 17.90 18.12
CA GLY A 10 10.58 17.12 19.14
C GLY A 10 10.36 15.62 19.02
N GLY A 11 11.06 14.86 19.85
CA GLY A 11 10.93 13.41 19.94
C GLY A 11 9.65 12.95 20.64
N VAL A 12 9.54 11.64 20.82
CA VAL A 12 8.46 10.98 21.58
C VAL A 12 8.71 11.11 23.07
N ASN A 13 7.73 11.65 23.81
CA ASN A 13 7.78 11.75 25.27
C ASN A 13 7.38 10.44 25.96
N ASP A 14 6.33 9.79 25.47
CA ASP A 14 5.84 8.51 25.99
C ASP A 14 6.09 7.38 24.98
N LEU A 15 7.32 6.84 25.01
CA LEU A 15 7.72 5.78 24.10
C LEU A 15 6.94 4.46 24.34
N PRO A 16 6.69 4.01 25.59
CA PRO A 16 5.88 2.82 25.85
C PRO A 16 4.49 2.86 25.21
N ASP A 17 3.72 3.93 25.43
CA ASP A 17 2.36 4.03 24.90
C ASP A 17 2.36 4.19 23.37
N THR A 18 3.38 4.88 22.84
CA THR A 18 3.56 5.03 21.39
C THR A 18 3.86 3.70 20.72
N LEU A 19 4.75 2.88 21.30
CA LEU A 19 5.06 1.53 20.81
C LEU A 19 3.82 0.64 20.84
N GLU A 20 3.08 0.65 21.94
CA GLU A 20 1.83 -0.09 22.08
C GLU A 20 0.80 0.33 21.00
N ALA A 21 0.65 1.64 20.76
CA ALA A 21 -0.21 2.14 19.70
C ALA A 21 0.23 1.71 18.29
N ILE A 22 1.53 1.75 18.01
CA ILE A 22 2.11 1.32 16.73
C ILE A 22 1.91 -0.18 16.50
N VAL A 23 2.19 -1.01 17.51
CA VAL A 23 2.00 -2.47 17.44
C VAL A 23 0.53 -2.80 17.16
N ARG A 24 -0.43 -2.14 17.84
CA ARG A 24 -1.86 -2.32 17.52
C ARG A 24 -2.20 -1.85 16.11
N ALA A 25 -1.68 -0.69 15.69
CA ALA A 25 -1.90 -0.13 14.36
C ALA A 25 -1.28 -0.99 13.24
N SER A 26 -0.27 -1.81 13.54
CA SER A 26 0.34 -2.73 12.58
C SER A 26 -0.65 -3.74 12.01
N LYS A 27 -1.80 -3.96 12.64
CA LYS A 27 -2.85 -4.88 12.14
C LYS A 27 -3.85 -4.20 11.17
N LEU A 28 -3.81 -2.86 11.08
CA LEU A 28 -4.78 -2.04 10.34
C LEU A 28 -4.29 -1.69 8.92
N PRO A 29 -5.14 -1.21 7.99
CA PRO A 29 -4.70 -0.71 6.68
C PRO A 29 -4.06 0.69 6.78
N LEU A 30 -2.92 0.82 7.46
CA LEU A 30 -2.30 2.11 7.82
C LEU A 30 -0.77 2.13 7.65
N SER A 31 -0.25 3.21 7.05
CA SER A 31 1.14 3.70 7.16
C SER A 31 1.19 4.97 8.02
N ILE A 32 2.30 5.20 8.71
CA ILE A 32 2.58 6.38 9.50
C ILE A 32 3.88 6.99 8.99
N VAL A 33 3.82 8.25 8.56
CA VAL A 33 4.98 9.03 8.10
C VAL A 33 5.20 10.15 9.09
N VAL A 34 6.38 10.18 9.73
CA VAL A 34 6.73 11.19 10.73
C VAL A 34 7.82 12.10 10.19
N VAL A 35 7.54 13.41 10.17
CA VAL A 35 8.49 14.43 9.70
C VAL A 35 8.91 15.31 10.88
N GLY A 36 10.21 15.25 11.19
CA GLY A 36 10.83 16.10 12.21
C GLY A 36 11.16 17.49 11.66
N VAL A 37 10.55 18.55 12.20
CA VAL A 37 10.82 19.94 11.79
C VAL A 37 11.66 20.67 12.84
N GLY A 38 12.46 21.65 12.42
CA GLY A 38 13.28 22.43 13.35
C GLY A 38 14.47 21.66 13.95
N PRO A 39 15.03 22.18 15.06
CA PRO A 39 16.31 21.72 15.61
C PRO A 39 16.19 20.63 16.69
N GLY A 40 14.99 20.11 16.98
CA GLY A 40 14.78 19.16 18.08
C GLY A 40 15.57 17.86 17.97
N ASP A 41 15.71 17.20 19.12
CA ASP A 41 16.25 15.85 19.23
C ASP A 41 15.22 14.83 18.77
N PHE A 42 15.62 13.98 17.83
CA PHE A 42 14.78 12.97 17.20
C PHE A 42 15.29 11.55 17.42
N ALA A 43 16.19 11.33 18.39
CA ALA A 43 16.72 10.01 18.69
C ALA A 43 15.61 8.97 18.97
N SER A 44 14.55 9.35 19.68
CA SER A 44 13.41 8.46 19.95
C SER A 44 12.58 8.15 18.71
N LEU A 45 12.42 9.10 17.78
CA LEU A 45 11.70 8.86 16.52
C LEU A 45 12.48 7.93 15.58
N ARG A 46 13.81 8.02 15.55
CA ARG A 46 14.65 7.06 14.80
C ARG A 46 14.55 5.63 15.33
N ARG A 47 14.22 5.45 16.62
CA ARG A 47 13.97 4.11 17.18
C ARG A 47 12.65 3.50 16.72
N LEU A 48 11.71 4.32 16.28
CA LEU A 48 10.43 3.86 15.75
C LEU A 48 10.51 3.47 14.27
N ASP A 49 11.60 3.83 13.60
CA ASP A 49 11.89 3.45 12.22
C ASP A 49 12.45 2.01 12.22
N ALA A 50 11.67 1.03 11.73
CA ALA A 50 12.00 -0.40 11.93
C ALA A 50 13.26 -0.85 11.16
N ASP A 51 13.74 -0.04 10.23
CA ASP A 51 14.98 -0.22 9.48
C ASP A 51 16.23 -0.39 10.35
N GLN A 52 16.22 0.09 11.60
CA GLN A 52 17.41 0.13 12.45
C GLN A 52 17.51 -0.97 13.52
N GLY A 53 16.50 -1.84 13.67
CA GLY A 53 16.46 -2.74 14.84
C GLY A 53 15.57 -3.97 14.76
N GLY A 54 14.95 -4.24 13.62
CA GLY A 54 13.98 -5.33 13.49
C GLY A 54 12.58 -4.94 13.97
N PRO A 55 11.64 -5.89 14.07
CA PRO A 55 10.24 -5.59 14.38
C PRO A 55 10.09 -4.88 15.72
N LEU A 56 9.38 -3.75 15.73
CA LEU A 56 9.04 -3.05 16.96
C LEU A 56 8.26 -3.97 17.90
N ALA A 57 8.61 -3.93 19.19
CA ALA A 57 7.90 -4.66 20.23
C ALA A 57 7.28 -3.70 21.24
N ALA A 58 6.04 -3.97 21.63
CA ALA A 58 5.36 -3.27 22.71
C ALA A 58 5.94 -3.71 24.07
N PRO A 59 5.74 -2.93 25.14
CA PRO A 59 6.13 -3.32 26.50
C PRO A 59 5.50 -4.64 26.97
N SER A 60 4.34 -5.00 26.40
CA SER A 60 3.66 -6.29 26.62
C SER A 60 4.42 -7.50 26.04
N GLY A 61 5.44 -7.27 25.21
CA GLY A 61 6.17 -8.29 24.47
C GLY A 61 5.58 -8.62 23.11
N GLU A 62 4.44 -8.02 22.73
CA GLU A 62 3.85 -8.21 21.41
C GLU A 62 4.68 -7.48 20.34
N ALA A 63 5.07 -8.20 19.28
CA ALA A 63 5.77 -7.64 18.13
C ALA A 63 4.79 -7.11 17.07
N ALA A 64 5.17 -6.02 16.40
CA ALA A 64 4.46 -5.51 15.24
C ALA A 64 4.43 -6.56 14.12
N VAL A 65 3.26 -6.78 13.52
CA VAL A 65 3.09 -7.80 12.47
C VAL A 65 3.63 -7.36 11.10
N ARG A 66 3.87 -6.06 10.96
CA ARG A 66 4.45 -5.42 9.78
C ARG A 66 5.07 -4.09 10.21
N ASP A 67 6.06 -3.64 9.47
CA ASP A 67 6.55 -2.27 9.60
C ASP A 67 5.56 -1.28 8.98
N ILE A 68 5.36 -0.16 9.67
CA ILE A 68 4.38 0.86 9.34
C ILE A 68 4.87 2.28 9.55
N VAL A 69 6.06 2.50 10.10
CA VAL A 69 6.54 3.82 10.50
C VAL A 69 7.75 4.19 9.66
N GLN A 70 7.66 5.32 8.96
CA GLN A 70 8.82 5.97 8.33
C GLN A 70 9.10 7.27 9.06
N PHE A 71 10.33 7.48 9.54
CA PHE A 71 10.76 8.76 10.09
C PHE A 71 11.76 9.49 9.19
N THR A 72 11.64 10.81 9.09
CA THR A 72 12.64 11.66 8.42
C THR A 72 12.74 13.06 9.05
N PRO A 73 13.95 13.53 9.40
CA PRO A 73 14.15 14.93 9.75
C PRO A 73 14.15 15.83 8.49
N LEU A 74 13.24 16.79 8.42
CA LEU A 74 13.15 17.73 7.31
C LEU A 74 14.45 18.51 7.08
N ARG A 75 15.22 18.76 8.16
CA ARG A 75 16.50 19.47 8.11
C ARG A 75 17.57 18.76 7.26
N GLU A 76 17.49 17.44 7.10
CA GLU A 76 18.44 16.67 6.27
C GLU A 76 18.26 16.95 4.77
N PHE A 77 17.11 17.51 4.37
CA PHE A 77 16.77 17.84 2.99
C PHE A 77 16.81 19.35 2.71
N LYS A 78 17.11 20.16 3.74
CA LYS A 78 17.39 21.60 3.59
C LYS A 78 18.86 21.75 3.20
N GLY A 79 19.11 21.78 1.90
CA GLY A 79 20.43 22.00 1.33
C GLY A 79 21.12 23.30 1.78
N SER A 80 22.43 23.40 1.55
CA SER A 80 23.23 24.60 1.80
C SER A 80 22.68 25.80 0.99
N HIS A 81 23.06 27.03 1.37
CA HIS A 81 22.48 28.29 0.88
C HIS A 81 22.31 28.40 -0.66
N GLU A 82 23.11 27.69 -1.47
CA GLU A 82 22.99 27.63 -2.93
C GLU A 82 21.75 26.87 -3.45
N GLN A 83 21.27 25.88 -2.69
CA GLN A 83 20.12 25.05 -3.06
C GLN A 83 18.76 25.71 -2.75
N ARG A 84 18.75 26.88 -2.09
CA ARG A 84 17.53 27.68 -1.87
C ARG A 84 16.89 28.16 -3.19
N ARG A 85 17.68 28.25 -4.28
CA ARG A 85 17.18 28.49 -5.64
C ARG A 85 16.60 27.22 -6.32
N SER A 86 16.88 26.04 -5.77
CA SER A 86 16.48 24.73 -6.28
C SER A 86 15.45 24.03 -5.36
N GLY A 87 14.54 24.79 -4.75
CA GLY A 87 13.54 24.28 -3.79
C GLY A 87 12.74 23.08 -4.30
N ARG A 88 12.45 23.00 -5.62
CA ARG A 88 11.73 21.88 -6.23
C ARG A 88 12.49 20.55 -6.14
N ARG A 89 13.82 20.55 -6.29
CA ARG A 89 14.62 19.31 -6.18
C ARG A 89 14.68 18.80 -4.74
N ALA A 90 14.83 19.70 -3.78
CA ALA A 90 14.81 19.36 -2.36
C ALA A 90 13.44 18.80 -1.93
N GLN A 91 12.35 19.43 -2.38
CA GLN A 91 10.99 18.92 -2.16
C GLN A 91 10.78 17.54 -2.78
N LEU A 92 11.28 17.32 -4.00
CA LEU A 92 11.19 16.01 -4.66
C LEU A 92 12.02 14.94 -3.95
N ALA A 93 13.23 15.28 -3.49
CA ALA A 93 14.08 14.36 -2.74
C ALA A 93 13.43 13.97 -1.41
N LEU A 94 12.87 14.94 -0.68
CA LEU A 94 12.10 14.70 0.54
C LEU A 94 10.89 13.81 0.26
N ALA A 95 10.07 14.15 -0.73
CA ALA A 95 8.87 13.38 -1.06
C ALA A 95 9.21 11.94 -1.47
N ARG A 96 10.30 11.76 -2.24
CA ARG A 96 10.80 10.43 -2.61
C ARG A 96 11.19 9.62 -1.38
N HIS A 97 11.91 10.22 -0.44
CA HIS A 97 12.35 9.52 0.76
C HIS A 97 11.17 9.18 1.69
N LEU A 98 10.29 10.15 1.97
CA LEU A 98 9.11 9.94 2.84
C LEU A 98 8.13 8.88 2.30
N LEU A 99 8.03 8.75 0.98
CA LEU A 99 7.08 7.85 0.33
C LEU A 99 7.72 6.54 -0.17
N ALA A 100 9.03 6.35 0.04
CA ALA A 100 9.74 5.18 -0.49
C ALA A 100 9.16 3.86 0.05
N GLU A 101 8.71 3.86 1.30
CA GLU A 101 8.27 2.64 1.98
C GLU A 101 6.78 2.38 1.93
N VAL A 102 5.98 3.42 1.73
CA VAL A 102 4.51 3.31 1.68
C VAL A 102 4.05 2.21 0.69
N PRO A 103 4.65 2.05 -0.52
CA PRO A 103 4.31 0.93 -1.40
C PRO A 103 4.54 -0.45 -0.78
N ASN A 104 5.67 -0.66 -0.10
CA ASN A 104 5.99 -1.94 0.53
C ASN A 104 5.07 -2.21 1.73
N GLN A 105 4.81 -1.21 2.55
CA GLN A 105 3.88 -1.29 3.68
C GLN A 105 2.44 -1.57 3.22
N PHE A 106 2.04 -1.01 2.07
CA PHE A 106 0.75 -1.28 1.43
C PHE A 106 0.66 -2.73 0.98
N LEU A 107 1.66 -3.22 0.25
CA LEU A 107 1.71 -4.59 -0.22
C LEU A 107 1.76 -5.58 0.95
N GLY A 108 2.50 -5.25 2.01
CA GLY A 108 2.54 -6.04 3.24
C GLY A 108 1.17 -6.20 3.89
N TYR A 109 0.37 -5.12 3.95
CA TYR A 109 -1.01 -5.22 4.42
C TYR A 109 -1.89 -6.08 3.50
N MET A 110 -1.80 -5.89 2.19
CA MET A 110 -2.62 -6.68 1.24
C MET A 110 -2.30 -8.17 1.32
N ALA A 111 -1.02 -8.53 1.39
CA ALA A 111 -0.56 -9.90 1.57
C ALA A 111 -1.04 -10.50 2.89
N MET A 112 -0.90 -9.77 4.01
CA MET A 112 -1.41 -10.16 5.33
C MET A 112 -2.93 -10.45 5.32
N ARG A 113 -3.70 -9.73 4.49
CA ARG A 113 -5.15 -9.91 4.34
C ARG A 113 -5.56 -10.91 3.27
N GLY A 114 -4.62 -11.53 2.56
CA GLY A 114 -4.92 -12.42 1.44
C GLY A 114 -5.59 -11.73 0.25
N LEU A 115 -5.37 -10.42 0.09
CA LEU A 115 -5.96 -9.62 -0.98
C LEU A 115 -5.03 -9.61 -2.19
N ALA A 116 -5.43 -10.33 -3.24
CA ALA A 116 -4.73 -10.30 -4.52
C ALA A 116 -5.16 -9.09 -5.36
N PRO A 117 -4.29 -8.55 -6.23
CA PRO A 117 -4.68 -7.57 -7.22
C PRO A 117 -5.83 -8.11 -8.09
N PRO A 118 -6.79 -7.28 -8.49
CA PRO A 118 -7.82 -7.71 -9.42
C PRO A 118 -7.16 -8.22 -10.71
N PRO A 119 -7.74 -9.23 -11.37
CA PRO A 119 -7.23 -9.70 -12.65
C PRO A 119 -7.17 -8.51 -13.62
N ARG A 120 -6.11 -8.46 -14.42
CA ARG A 120 -5.99 -7.44 -15.47
C ARG A 120 -7.29 -7.46 -16.27
N ARG A 121 -8.01 -6.34 -16.33
CA ARG A 121 -9.09 -6.19 -17.31
C ARG A 121 -8.44 -6.44 -18.66
N ARG A 122 -8.74 -7.58 -19.30
CA ARG A 122 -8.48 -7.73 -20.73
C ARG A 122 -9.15 -6.52 -21.37
N GLY A 123 -8.38 -5.71 -22.09
CA GLY A 123 -8.92 -4.59 -22.85
C GLY A 123 -10.14 -5.11 -23.60
N GLY A 124 -11.26 -4.39 -23.50
CA GLY A 124 -12.43 -4.71 -24.29
C GLY A 124 -11.99 -4.87 -25.74
N GLY A 125 -12.23 -6.05 -26.30
CA GLY A 125 -11.95 -6.32 -27.69
C GLY A 125 -12.61 -5.25 -28.54
N GLU A 126 -11.85 -4.70 -29.47
CA GLU A 126 -12.42 -4.11 -30.68
C GLU A 126 -13.39 -5.12 -31.30
N GLY A 127 -14.64 -4.69 -31.45
CA GLY A 127 -15.55 -5.18 -32.48
C GLY A 127 -16.17 -6.56 -32.28
N ASP A 128 -17.21 -6.65 -31.45
CA ASP A 128 -18.40 -7.40 -31.88
C ASP A 128 -19.03 -6.62 -33.06
N ILE A 129 -18.42 -6.72 -34.23
CA ILE A 129 -19.11 -6.42 -35.49
C ILE A 129 -20.01 -7.63 -35.76
N ALA A 130 -21.28 -7.47 -35.37
CA ALA A 130 -22.37 -8.28 -35.86
C ALA A 130 -22.35 -8.29 -37.39
N ALA A 131 -21.90 -9.39 -37.98
CA ALA A 131 -22.17 -9.71 -39.38
C ALA A 131 -23.60 -10.22 -39.47
N GLY A 132 -24.55 -9.29 -39.56
CA GLY A 132 -25.86 -9.58 -40.12
C GLY A 132 -25.76 -9.59 -41.64
N ALA A 133 -26.10 -10.74 -42.26
CA ALA A 133 -26.87 -10.89 -43.50
C ALA A 133 -26.43 -12.15 -44.26
N GLU A 134 -27.24 -13.21 -44.20
CA GLU A 134 -27.76 -13.90 -45.39
C GLU A 134 -28.92 -14.82 -44.98
N GLY A 135 -30.05 -14.69 -45.69
CA GLY A 135 -31.30 -15.40 -45.45
C GLY A 135 -31.34 -16.83 -46.03
N PRO A 136 -32.44 -17.58 -45.80
CA PRO A 136 -32.52 -19.02 -46.09
C PRO A 136 -32.97 -19.30 -47.54
N PRO A 137 -32.75 -20.52 -48.08
CA PRO A 137 -33.87 -21.46 -48.15
C PRO A 137 -33.53 -22.98 -48.14
N GLY A 138 -34.53 -23.78 -47.72
CA GLY A 138 -34.72 -25.21 -48.06
C GLY A 138 -33.97 -26.20 -47.16
N GLY A 139 -34.52 -27.30 -46.66
CA GLY A 139 -35.73 -28.05 -46.95
C GLY A 139 -35.41 -29.53 -46.65
N GLY A 140 -36.30 -30.25 -45.96
CA GLY A 140 -36.20 -31.70 -45.69
C GLY A 140 -36.12 -32.00 -44.19
N SER A 141 -37.23 -32.18 -43.48
CA SER A 141 -38.14 -33.34 -43.44
C SER A 141 -37.64 -34.50 -42.57
N SER A 142 -38.37 -34.70 -41.47
CA SER A 142 -38.89 -35.99 -40.98
C SER A 142 -38.11 -36.81 -39.94
N HIS A 143 -38.94 -37.32 -39.02
CA HIS A 143 -38.77 -38.43 -38.05
C HIS A 143 -38.11 -38.08 -36.71
N GLN A 144 -38.89 -38.02 -35.62
CA GLN A 144 -39.31 -39.16 -34.76
C GLN A 144 -38.09 -40.00 -34.35
N GLN A 145 -37.77 -40.21 -33.07
CA GLN A 145 -38.66 -40.82 -32.08
C GLN A 145 -38.12 -40.69 -30.65
N GLN A 146 -39.05 -40.84 -29.71
CA GLN A 146 -38.95 -40.85 -28.25
C GLN A 146 -38.14 -42.02 -27.65
N ALA A 147 -37.93 -41.90 -26.32
CA ALA A 147 -37.77 -42.93 -25.28
C ALA A 147 -36.32 -43.16 -24.81
N ALA A 148 -35.89 -42.82 -23.58
CA ALA A 148 -36.31 -43.19 -22.21
C ALA A 148 -35.60 -44.44 -21.63
N ALA A 149 -34.59 -44.18 -20.77
CA ALA A 149 -34.17 -44.86 -19.52
C ALA A 149 -33.64 -46.33 -19.55
N PRO A 150 -33.16 -46.92 -18.42
CA PRO A 150 -31.93 -46.66 -17.63
C PRO A 150 -31.09 -47.97 -17.36
N PRO A 151 -30.41 -48.17 -16.20
CA PRO A 151 -28.97 -48.48 -16.01
C PRO A 151 -28.59 -49.99 -16.03
N PRO A 152 -27.31 -50.34 -15.78
CA PRO A 152 -26.88 -50.69 -14.40
C PRO A 152 -25.68 -49.89 -13.86
#